data_AF-A0A557WUJ7-F1
#
_entry.id   AF-A0A557WUJ7-F1
#
_cell.length_a   1.000
_cell.length_b   1.000
_cell.length_c   1.000
_cell.angle_alpha   90.00
_cell.angle_beta   90.00
_cell.angle_gamma   90.00
#
_symmetry.space_group_name_H-M   'P 1'
#
loop_
_entity.id
_entity.type
_entity.pdbx_description
1 polymer ?
#
loop_
_entity_poly.entity_id
_entity_poly.type
_entity_poly.pdbx_seq_one_letter_code
_entity_poly.pdbx_strand_id
1 'polypeptide(L)'
;MLETTLTDLVADLVAVRHAGGYRFKVPERVLRQFADYCRREGYPDGSITKEAVEGFLYGPHLRSSTIRRNELALRQLVEHAQGVGWHAYIPAAITRVRVRHQLLSDAVGEHDGVVARHVS
;
A
#
# COMPACT_ATOMS: atom_id res chain seq x y z
N MET A 1 -0.12 -24.37 10.37
CA MET A 1 0.22 -23.13 9.63
C MET A 1 -0.35 -22.00 10.45
N LEU A 2 0.45 -21.05 10.92
CA LEU A 2 -0.10 -19.86 11.57
C LEU A 2 -0.86 -19.12 10.49
N GLU A 3 -2.19 -19.11 10.57
CA GLU A 3 -3.01 -18.23 9.75
C GLU A 3 -2.61 -16.80 10.14
N THR A 4 -1.68 -16.21 9.40
CA THR A 4 -1.27 -14.83 9.62
C THR A 4 -2.52 -13.97 9.50
N THR A 5 -2.91 -13.30 10.57
CA THR A 5 -4.12 -12.48 10.54
C THR A 5 -3.80 -11.07 10.09
N LEU A 6 -4.81 -10.32 9.67
CA LEU A 6 -4.68 -8.88 9.43
C LEU A 6 -4.10 -8.13 10.65
N THR A 7 -4.34 -8.65 11.87
CA THR A 7 -3.79 -8.08 13.11
C THR A 7 -2.27 -8.29 13.18
N ASP A 8 -1.78 -9.45 12.75
CA ASP A 8 -0.35 -9.78 12.73
C ASP A 8 0.40 -8.94 11.70
N LEU A 9 -0.19 -8.72 10.51
CA LEU A 9 0.37 -7.81 9.49
C LEU A 9 0.49 -6.36 9.99
N VAL A 10 -0.51 -5.91 10.76
CA VAL A 10 -0.45 -4.57 11.38
C VAL A 10 0.66 -4.52 12.43
N ALA A 11 0.80 -5.55 13.25
CA ALA A 11 1.86 -5.63 14.26
C ALA A 11 3.26 -5.64 13.63
N ASP A 12 3.46 -6.41 12.57
CA ASP A 12 4.73 -6.48 11.83
C ASP A 12 5.09 -5.13 11.19
N LEU A 13 4.14 -4.47 10.52
CA LEU A 13 4.37 -3.14 9.97
C LEU A 13 4.77 -2.13 11.06
N VAL A 14 4.08 -2.17 12.19
CA VAL A 14 4.37 -1.29 13.34
C VAL A 14 5.79 -1.56 13.86
N ALA A 15 6.18 -2.82 14.01
CA ALA A 15 7.53 -3.20 14.42
C ALA A 15 8.60 -2.70 13.44
N VAL A 16 8.40 -2.88 12.13
CA VAL A 16 9.31 -2.40 11.07
C VAL A 16 9.46 -0.87 11.13
N ARG A 17 8.38 -0.13 11.33
CA ARG A 17 8.40 1.34 11.40
C ARG A 17 9.06 1.86 12.69
N HIS A 18 8.84 1.17 13.81
CA HIS A 18 9.51 1.49 15.06
C HIS A 18 11.02 1.21 15.02
N ALA A 19 11.43 0.10 14.39
CA ALA A 19 12.84 -0.19 14.16
C ALA A 19 13.53 0.88 13.31
N GLY A 20 12.80 1.51 12.39
CA GLY A 20 13.26 2.66 11.60
C GLY A 20 13.21 4.03 12.30
N GLY A 21 12.86 4.10 13.59
CA GLY A 21 12.81 5.35 14.36
C GLY A 21 11.62 6.27 14.04
N TYR A 22 10.63 5.81 13.29
CA TYR A 22 9.50 6.62 12.87
C TYR A 22 8.43 6.71 13.97
N ARG A 23 7.91 7.92 14.26
CA ARG A 23 6.75 8.10 15.17
C ARG A 23 5.46 7.61 14.48
N PHE A 24 5.19 6.33 14.61
CA PHE A 24 4.09 5.63 13.91
C PHE A 24 2.75 5.62 14.67
N LYS A 25 2.60 6.37 15.76
CA LYS A 25 1.42 6.27 16.66
C LYS A 25 0.07 6.55 16.00
N VAL A 26 0.01 7.55 15.11
CA VAL A 26 -1.24 7.94 14.44
C VAL A 26 -1.62 6.93 13.35
N PRO A 27 -0.73 6.56 12.42
CA PRO A 27 -0.97 5.45 11.49
C PRO A 27 -1.31 4.13 12.21
N GLU A 28 -0.57 3.75 13.26
CA GLU A 28 -0.84 2.55 14.05
C GLU A 28 -2.29 2.50 14.56
N ARG A 29 -2.78 3.61 15.15
CA ARG A 29 -4.15 3.67 15.65
C ARG A 29 -5.18 3.42 14.56
N VAL A 30 -4.98 4.02 13.38
CA VAL A 30 -5.89 3.83 12.24
C VAL A 30 -5.85 2.38 11.75
N LEU A 31 -4.67 1.79 11.66
CA LEU A 31 -4.50 0.41 11.21
C LEU A 31 -5.15 -0.60 12.15
N ARG A 32 -5.03 -0.37 13.47
CA ARG A 32 -5.73 -1.18 14.48
C ARG A 32 -7.26 -1.05 14.35
N GLN A 33 -7.77 0.17 14.15
CA GLN A 33 -9.20 0.39 13.91
C GLN A 33 -9.69 -0.31 12.64
N PHE A 34 -8.88 -0.34 11.59
CA PHE A 34 -9.19 -1.05 10.36
C PHE A 34 -9.23 -2.57 10.58
N ALA A 35 -8.25 -3.14 11.28
CA ALA A 35 -8.26 -4.57 11.62
C ALA A 35 -9.48 -4.97 12.47
N ASP A 36 -9.85 -4.14 13.44
CA ASP A 36 -11.06 -4.34 14.25
C ASP A 36 -12.34 -4.21 13.40
N TYR A 37 -12.38 -3.27 12.46
CA TYR A 37 -13.49 -3.12 11.51
C TYR A 37 -13.64 -4.37 10.63
N CYS A 38 -12.56 -4.85 10.02
CA CYS A 38 -12.59 -6.03 9.18
C CYS A 38 -13.08 -7.29 9.93
N ARG A 39 -12.67 -7.42 11.21
CA ARG A 39 -13.13 -8.49 12.09
C ARG A 39 -14.63 -8.41 12.38
N ARG A 40 -15.18 -7.21 12.57
CA ARG A 40 -16.61 -6.98 12.85
C ARG A 40 -17.49 -7.24 11.64
N GLU A 41 -17.05 -6.82 10.46
CA GLU A 41 -17.77 -7.04 9.20
C GLU A 41 -17.67 -8.49 8.71
N GLY A 42 -16.84 -9.31 9.36
CA GLY A 42 -16.76 -10.74 9.08
C GLY A 42 -16.01 -11.07 7.79
N TYR A 43 -15.05 -10.23 7.36
CA TYR A 43 -14.15 -10.55 6.24
C TYR A 43 -13.24 -11.72 6.65
N PRO A 44 -13.54 -12.96 6.23
CA PRO A 44 -13.04 -14.17 6.88
C PRO A 44 -11.61 -14.52 6.46
N ASP A 45 -11.20 -14.05 5.28
CA ASP A 45 -9.92 -14.43 4.66
C ASP A 45 -8.76 -13.54 5.10
N GLY A 46 -9.02 -12.55 5.97
CA GLY A 46 -8.04 -11.51 6.32
C GLY A 46 -7.57 -10.65 5.13
N SER A 47 -8.22 -10.80 3.97
CA SER A 47 -7.91 -10.07 2.75
C SER A 47 -8.34 -8.62 2.89
N ILE A 48 -7.44 -7.71 2.51
CA ILE A 48 -7.76 -6.29 2.41
C ILE A 48 -8.57 -6.14 1.11
N THR A 49 -9.90 -6.23 1.16
CA THR A 49 -10.78 -6.12 -0.02
C THR A 49 -11.15 -4.66 -0.32
N LYS A 50 -11.60 -4.41 -1.55
CA LYS A 50 -12.11 -3.08 -1.94
C LYS A 50 -13.26 -2.62 -1.06
N GLU A 51 -14.22 -3.50 -0.77
CA GLU A 51 -15.40 -3.15 0.03
C GLU A 51 -15.01 -2.79 1.47
N ALA A 52 -14.08 -3.55 2.07
CA ALA A 52 -13.58 -3.24 3.41
C ALA A 52 -12.88 -1.88 3.45
N VAL A 53 -12.07 -1.57 2.43
CA VAL A 53 -11.35 -0.30 2.32
C VAL A 53 -12.31 0.87 2.09
N GLU A 54 -13.27 0.74 1.17
CA GLU A 54 -14.25 1.80 0.87
C GLU A 54 -15.22 2.03 2.03
N GLY A 55 -15.68 0.97 2.70
CA GLY A 55 -16.53 1.04 3.88
C GLY A 55 -15.84 1.74 5.06
N PHE A 56 -14.54 1.51 5.24
CA PHE A 56 -13.75 2.19 6.25
C PHE A 56 -13.40 3.65 5.91
N LEU A 57 -13.14 3.96 4.63
CA LEU A 57 -12.69 5.29 4.19
C LEU A 57 -13.83 6.28 3.94
N TYR A 58 -14.96 5.83 3.40
CA TYR A 58 -16.06 6.69 2.95
C TYR A 58 -17.31 6.59 3.83
N GLY A 59 -17.15 6.15 5.08
CA GLY A 59 -18.24 6.16 6.06
C GLY A 59 -18.88 7.55 6.19
N PRO A 60 -20.20 7.63 6.49
CA PRO A 60 -21.04 8.82 6.33
C PRO A 60 -20.66 10.06 7.15
N HIS A 61 -19.64 9.98 8.01
CA HIS A 61 -19.27 11.02 8.97
C HIS A 61 -17.78 11.40 8.98
N LEU A 62 -16.98 10.93 8.01
CA LEU A 62 -15.54 11.23 7.99
C LEU A 62 -15.24 12.56 7.30
N ARG A 63 -14.46 13.42 7.97
CA ARG A 63 -13.89 14.64 7.37
C ARG A 63 -12.82 14.28 6.34
N SER A 64 -12.68 15.07 5.28
CA SER A 64 -11.69 14.85 4.21
C SER A 64 -10.24 14.72 4.72
N SER A 65 -9.89 15.44 5.79
CA SER A 65 -8.57 15.33 6.43
C SER A 65 -8.36 13.98 7.14
N THR A 66 -9.42 13.39 7.68
CA THR A 66 -9.41 12.04 8.25
C THR A 66 -9.31 11.00 7.14
N ILE A 67 -10.07 11.17 6.05
CA ILE A 67 -10.01 10.29 4.87
C ILE A 67 -8.58 10.22 4.34
N ARG A 68 -7.95 11.37 4.08
CA ARG A 68 -6.57 11.42 3.55
C ARG A 68 -5.55 10.75 4.49
N ARG A 69 -5.69 10.95 5.80
CA ARG A 69 -4.81 10.29 6.79
C ARG A 69 -5.01 8.77 6.78
N ASN A 70 -6.27 8.32 6.71
CA ASN A 70 -6.60 6.91 6.70
C ASN A 70 -6.12 6.23 5.42
N GLU A 71 -6.29 6.88 4.27
CA GLU A 71 -5.75 6.43 2.98
C GLU A 71 -4.23 6.22 3.03
N LEU A 72 -3.49 7.16 3.62
CA LEU A 72 -2.04 7.04 3.76
C LEU A 72 -1.62 5.87 4.67
N ALA A 73 -2.34 5.65 5.77
CA ALA A 73 -2.08 4.52 6.66
C ALA A 73 -2.35 3.19 5.96
N LEU A 74 -3.53 3.06 5.32
CA LEU A 74 -3.91 1.84 4.59
C LEU A 74 -2.97 1.53 3.44
N ARG A 75 -2.47 2.54 2.73
CA ARG A 75 -1.46 2.36 1.69
C ARG A 75 -0.19 1.70 2.23
N GLN A 76 0.30 2.16 3.38
CA GLN A 76 1.51 1.58 4.00
C GLN A 76 1.29 0.12 4.41
N LEU A 77 0.08 -0.22 4.86
CA LEU A 77 -0.32 -1.59 5.14
C LEU A 77 -0.35 -2.45 3.88
N VAL A 78 -0.97 -1.98 2.81
CA VAL A 78 -1.05 -2.73 1.54
C VAL A 78 0.34 -2.93 0.92
N GLU A 79 1.19 -1.91 0.90
CA GLU A 79 2.57 -2.01 0.40
C GLU A 79 3.38 -3.02 1.22
N HIS A 80 3.20 -3.06 2.55
CA HIS A 80 3.85 -4.04 3.41
C HIS A 80 3.32 -5.45 3.18
N ALA A 81 1.99 -5.60 3.12
CA ALA A 81 1.30 -6.86 2.86
C ALA A 81 1.77 -7.48 1.54
N GLN A 82 1.85 -6.70 0.46
CA GLN A 82 2.38 -7.18 -0.82
C GLN A 82 3.86 -7.56 -0.73
N GLY A 83 4.67 -6.81 0.00
CA GLY A 83 6.09 -7.11 0.23
C GLY A 83 6.32 -8.46 0.93
N VAL A 84 5.35 -8.94 1.72
CA VAL A 84 5.40 -10.24 2.40
C VAL A 84 4.56 -11.32 1.70
N GLY A 85 4.07 -11.05 0.48
CA GLY A 85 3.31 -12.02 -0.34
C GLY A 85 1.83 -12.18 0.05
N TRP A 86 1.28 -11.24 0.84
CA TRP A 86 -0.12 -11.24 1.24
C TRP A 86 -1.03 -10.60 0.19
N HIS A 87 -2.22 -11.18 -0.04
CA HIS A 87 -3.17 -10.67 -1.01
C HIS A 87 -3.89 -9.43 -0.47
N ALA A 88 -3.63 -8.26 -1.07
CA ALA A 88 -4.17 -6.98 -0.61
C ALA A 88 -4.59 -6.07 -1.79
N TYR A 89 -5.82 -5.56 -1.74
CA TYR A 89 -6.32 -4.57 -2.69
C TYR A 89 -5.70 -3.19 -2.45
N ILE A 90 -5.17 -2.57 -3.51
CA ILE A 90 -4.70 -1.18 -3.47
C ILE A 90 -5.88 -0.26 -3.77
N PRO A 91 -6.29 0.63 -2.85
CA PRO A 91 -7.32 1.62 -3.15
C PRO A 91 -6.93 2.51 -4.33
N ALA A 92 -7.77 2.53 -5.36
CA ALA A 92 -7.58 3.31 -6.59
C ALA A 92 -7.65 4.83 -6.38
N ALA A 93 -8.07 5.32 -5.21
CA ALA A 93 -8.18 6.75 -4.93
C ALA A 93 -6.82 7.50 -5.05
N ILE A 94 -5.68 6.80 -4.99
CA ILE A 94 -4.34 7.39 -5.15
C ILE A 94 -3.74 7.14 -6.56
N THR A 95 -4.31 6.28 -7.40
CA THR A 95 -3.79 6.12 -8.79
C THR A 95 -3.92 7.40 -9.61
N ARG A 96 -4.82 8.32 -9.25
CA ARG A 96 -4.87 9.65 -9.90
C ARG A 96 -3.71 10.58 -9.54
N VAL A 97 -2.98 10.35 -8.45
CA VAL A 97 -1.86 11.21 -8.03
C VAL A 97 -0.50 10.65 -8.48
N ARG A 98 -0.38 9.34 -8.78
CA ARG A 98 0.89 8.75 -9.25
C ARG A 98 1.02 8.51 -10.76
N VAL A 99 -0.03 8.71 -11.56
CA VAL A 99 0.06 8.66 -13.04
C VAL A 99 0.60 9.98 -13.64
N ARG A 100 1.52 10.66 -12.93
CA ARG A 100 2.30 11.77 -13.50
C ARG A 100 3.80 11.69 -13.23
N HIS A 101 4.31 10.58 -12.67
CA HIS A 101 5.73 10.47 -12.34
C HIS A 101 6.42 9.16 -12.74
N GLN A 102 5.85 8.42 -13.69
CA GLN A 102 6.43 7.16 -14.15
C GLN A 102 6.26 6.94 -15.68
N LEU A 103 6.33 8.02 -16.46
CA LEU A 103 6.34 7.93 -17.92
C LEU A 103 7.43 8.84 -18.50
N LEU A 104 8.64 8.73 -17.94
CA LEU A 104 9.87 9.24 -18.56
C LEU A 104 11.08 8.38 -18.17
N SER A 105 10.95 7.07 -18.32
CA SER A 105 12.08 6.14 -18.25
C SER A 105 11.84 4.94 -19.15
N ASP A 106 11.33 5.19 -20.36
CA ASP A 106 11.32 4.24 -21.46
C ASP A 106 11.51 5.05 -22.76
N ALA A 107 12.75 5.49 -22.97
CA ALA A 107 13.19 5.95 -24.29
C ALA A 107 14.66 5.58 -24.47
N VAL A 108 14.85 4.35 -24.94
CA VAL A 108 15.87 3.92 -25.90
C VAL A 108 17.31 3.89 -25.39
N GLY A 109 17.64 2.78 -24.75
CA GLY A 109 18.92 2.12 -25.01
C GLY A 109 18.66 0.87 -25.86
N GLU A 110 18.89 0.96 -27.16
CA GLU A 110 19.08 -0.23 -28.00
C GLU A 110 20.41 -0.09 -28.73
N HIS A 111 21.31 -1.01 -28.38
CA HIS A 111 22.59 -1.29 -29.00
C HIS A 111 22.37 -2.20 -30.21
N ASP A 112 22.93 -1.84 -31.37
CA ASP A 112 23.56 -2.75 -32.34
C ASP A 112 24.32 -1.83 -33.33
N GLY A 113 25.65 -1.84 -33.44
CA GLY A 113 26.41 -2.94 -34.02
C GLY A 113 26.48 -2.78 -35.54
N VAL A 114 27.59 -2.25 -36.08
CA VAL A 114 28.27 -2.70 -37.34
C VAL A 114 29.39 -1.72 -37.74
N VAL A 115 30.52 -2.34 -38.03
CA VAL A 115 31.84 -1.84 -38.41
C VAL A 115 31.91 -1.44 -39.89
N ALA A 116 32.59 -0.33 -40.22
CA ALA A 116 33.42 -0.16 -41.43
C ALA A 116 34.22 1.15 -41.34
N ARG A 117 35.52 1.12 -40.99
CA ARG A 117 36.65 1.25 -41.94
C ARG A 117 36.44 2.29 -43.07
N HIS A 118 37.12 3.43 -42.97
CA HIS A 118 38.27 3.69 -43.85
C HIS A 118 39.09 4.91 -43.40
N VAL A 119 40.39 4.70 -43.47
CA VAL A 119 41.45 5.70 -43.36
C VAL A 119 41.72 6.20 -44.77
N SER A 120 41.82 7.53 -44.95
CA SER A 120 42.86 8.25 -45.71
C SER A 120 42.40 9.69 -45.93
#